data_AF-A0A2I1DQ04-F1
#
_entry.id   AF-A0A2I1DQ04-F1
#
_cell.length_a   1.000
_cell.length_b   1.000
_cell.length_c   1.000
_cell.angle_alpha   90.00
_cell.angle_beta   90.00
_cell.angle_gamma   90.00
#
_symmetry.space_group_name_H-M   'P 1'
#
loop_
_entity.id
_entity.type
_entity.pdbx_description
1 polymer ?
#
loop_
_entity_poly.entity_id
_entity_poly.type
_entity_poly.pdbx_seq_one_letter_code
_entity_poly.pdbx_strand_id
1 'polypeptide(L)'
;MKKWLRQLELEKNRCQSCGMPLQFDPQGGGTESDGSHSPIYCSYCYAEGAFKDPELTLDTMQQRVRQLMRKRNAPWYIRAYMAHRIPTLKRWRSCKR
;
A
#
# COMPACT_ATOMS: atom_id res chain seq x y z
N MET A 1 -12.17 24.13 -2.75
CA MET A 1 -10.83 23.98 -3.38
C MET A 1 -9.85 23.17 -2.54
N LYS A 2 -9.62 23.46 -1.24
CA LYS A 2 -8.65 22.72 -0.39
C LYS A 2 -8.91 21.20 -0.24
N LYS A 3 -10.18 20.77 -0.20
CA LYS A 3 -10.54 19.33 -0.13
C LYS A 3 -10.09 18.52 -1.35
N TRP A 4 -10.14 19.11 -2.55
CA TRP A 4 -9.77 18.44 -3.79
C TRP A 4 -8.26 18.21 -3.92
N LEU A 5 -7.45 19.20 -3.51
CA LEU A 5 -5.99 19.09 -3.48
C LEU A 5 -5.52 17.97 -2.53
N ARG A 6 -6.12 17.92 -1.33
CA ARG A 6 -5.82 16.87 -0.34
C ARG A 6 -6.21 15.47 -0.84
N GLN A 7 -7.28 15.38 -1.63
CA GLN A 7 -7.73 14.14 -2.23
C GLN A 7 -6.79 13.69 -3.36
N LEU A 8 -6.28 14.62 -4.18
CA LEU A 8 -5.27 14.36 -5.21
C LEU A 8 -3.93 13.89 -4.63
N GLU A 9 -3.45 14.49 -3.53
CA GLU A 9 -2.22 14.03 -2.84
C GLU A 9 -2.37 12.62 -2.26
N LEU A 10 -3.52 12.34 -1.65
CA LEU A 10 -3.91 11.02 -1.16
C LEU A 10 -3.91 9.95 -2.26
N GLU A 11 -4.30 10.33 -3.47
CA GLU A 11 -4.33 9.43 -4.62
C GLU A 11 -2.95 9.22 -5.24
N LYS A 12 -2.11 10.26 -5.23
CA LYS A 12 -0.77 10.23 -5.80
C LYS A 12 0.21 9.43 -4.92
N ASN A 13 0.09 9.52 -3.60
CA ASN A 13 1.04 8.93 -2.65
C ASN A 13 0.46 7.70 -1.94
N ARG A 14 0.23 6.63 -2.71
CA ARG A 14 -0.16 5.31 -2.19
C ARG A 14 1.00 4.34 -2.25
N CYS A 15 1.13 3.53 -1.20
CA CYS A 15 2.11 2.46 -1.11
C CYS A 15 1.97 1.50 -2.29
N GLN A 16 3.05 1.31 -3.05
CA GLN A 16 3.09 0.43 -4.22
C GLN A 16 3.25 -1.07 -3.88
N SER A 17 2.98 -1.44 -2.62
CA SER A 17 2.94 -2.83 -2.14
C SER A 17 1.55 -3.19 -1.59
N CYS A 18 0.99 -2.40 -0.68
CA CYS A 18 -0.32 -2.69 -0.04
C CYS A 18 -1.45 -1.74 -0.45
N GLY A 19 -1.16 -0.68 -1.22
CA GLY A 19 -2.16 0.32 -1.64
C GLY A 19 -2.58 1.31 -0.54
N MET A 20 -1.99 1.25 0.65
CA MET A 20 -2.26 2.18 1.74
C MET A 20 -1.73 3.59 1.41
N PRO A 21 -2.50 4.66 1.61
CA PRO A 21 -1.98 6.02 1.45
C PRO A 21 -0.86 6.31 2.45
N LEU A 22 0.28 6.80 1.98
CA LEU A 22 1.49 7.01 2.78
C LEU A 22 1.31 8.06 3.88
N GLN A 23 0.40 9.02 3.70
CA GLN A 23 0.07 9.98 4.76
C GLN A 23 -0.57 9.35 6.01
N PHE A 24 -1.09 8.12 5.91
CA PHE A 24 -1.62 7.37 7.06
C PHE A 24 -0.56 6.46 7.69
N ASP A 25 0.65 6.47 7.16
CA ASP A 25 1.78 5.78 7.75
C ASP A 25 2.34 6.63 8.91
N PRO A 26 2.37 6.13 10.15
CA PRO A 26 2.87 6.91 11.29
C PRO A 26 4.35 7.31 11.14
N GLN A 27 5.11 6.58 10.31
CA GLN A 27 6.52 6.85 10.05
C GLN A 27 6.73 7.67 8.76
N GLY A 28 5.68 8.15 8.11
CA GLY A 28 5.77 8.98 6.89
C GLY A 28 6.24 8.24 5.63
N GLY A 29 6.54 6.94 5.72
CA GLY A 29 7.02 6.10 4.63
C GLY A 29 7.90 4.96 5.17
N GLY A 30 8.22 3.99 4.32
CA GLY A 30 9.27 3.01 4.60
C GLY A 30 10.65 3.66 4.66
N THR A 31 11.68 2.90 5.03
CA THR A 31 13.07 3.39 5.03
C THR A 31 13.88 2.67 3.95
N GLU A 32 14.69 3.43 3.24
CA GLU A 32 15.71 2.93 2.30
C GLU A 32 16.95 2.48 3.10
N SER A 33 17.92 1.84 2.43
CA SER A 33 19.14 1.32 3.09
C SER A 33 20.05 2.41 3.66
N ASP A 34 19.91 3.65 3.17
CA ASP A 34 20.62 4.83 3.67
C ASP A 34 19.91 5.51 4.86
N GLY A 35 18.77 4.98 5.30
CA GLY A 35 17.94 5.55 6.36
C GLY A 35 17.00 6.66 5.89
N SER A 36 16.99 7.02 4.61
CA SER A 36 16.03 7.97 4.04
C SER A 36 14.63 7.37 3.93
N HIS A 37 13.60 8.21 3.86
CA HIS A 37 12.21 7.75 3.71
C HIS A 37 11.88 7.40 2.25
N SER A 38 11.30 6.23 2.05
CA SER A 38 10.78 5.77 0.77
C SER A 38 9.48 6.50 0.41
N PRO A 39 9.42 7.27 -0.69
CA PRO A 39 8.19 7.91 -1.15
C PRO A 39 7.24 6.93 -1.85
N ILE A 40 7.62 5.65 -1.96
CA ILE A 40 6.93 4.63 -2.77
C ILE A 40 6.26 3.59 -1.88
N TYR A 41 6.90 3.24 -0.75
CA TYR A 41 6.45 2.17 0.14
C TYR A 41 6.16 2.69 1.54
N CYS A 42 5.26 2.03 2.26
CA CYS A 42 5.00 2.35 3.67
C CYS A 42 5.89 1.50 4.57
N SER A 43 6.06 1.97 5.80
CA SER A 43 6.88 1.36 6.85
C SER A 43 6.43 -0.05 7.27
N TYR A 44 5.16 -0.40 7.02
CA TYR A 44 4.66 -1.75 7.25
C TYR A 44 5.08 -2.74 6.16
N CYS A 45 5.35 -2.27 4.93
CA CYS A 45 5.71 -3.13 3.81
C CYS A 45 7.23 -3.16 3.57
N TYR A 46 7.91 -2.07 3.85
CA TYR A 46 9.30 -1.84 3.48
C TYR A 46 10.03 -1.10 4.60
N ALA A 47 11.23 -1.59 4.95
CA ALA A 47 12.11 -0.95 5.91
C ALA A 47 13.56 -1.36 5.63
N GLU A 48 14.50 -0.45 5.90
CA GLU A 48 15.94 -0.66 5.80
C GLU A 48 16.39 -1.16 4.42
N GLY A 49 15.74 -0.69 3.35
CA GLY A 49 16.07 -1.12 1.99
C GLY A 49 15.46 -2.46 1.57
N ALA A 50 14.68 -3.13 2.42
CA ALA A 50 14.10 -4.44 2.15
C ALA A 50 12.59 -4.53 2.43
N PHE A 51 11.90 -5.44 1.72
CA PHE A 51 10.53 -5.80 2.05
C PHE A 51 10.52 -6.67 3.30
N LYS A 52 9.67 -6.35 4.28
CA LYS A 52 9.55 -7.12 5.53
C LYS A 52 9.12 -8.56 5.31
N ASP A 53 8.27 -8.77 4.31
CA ASP A 53 7.78 -10.09 3.92
C ASP A 53 8.16 -10.38 2.45
N PRO A 54 9.40 -10.78 2.12
CA PRO A 54 9.83 -10.97 0.73
C PRO A 54 9.12 -12.15 0.05
N GLU A 55 8.81 -13.21 0.80
CA GLU A 55 8.11 -14.42 0.32
C GLU A 55 6.59 -14.24 0.17
N LEU A 56 6.06 -13.08 0.57
CA LEU A 56 4.63 -12.82 0.52
C LEU A 56 4.12 -12.92 -0.93
N THR A 57 3.09 -13.72 -1.13
CA THR A 57 2.46 -13.86 -2.45
C THR A 57 1.43 -12.76 -2.70
N LEU A 58 1.11 -12.54 -3.99
CA LEU A 58 0.06 -11.62 -4.40
C LEU A 58 -1.29 -11.96 -3.75
N ASP A 59 -1.68 -13.24 -3.73
CA ASP A 59 -2.96 -13.67 -3.14
C ASP A 59 -2.99 -13.38 -1.63
N THR A 60 -1.91 -13.69 -0.91
CA THR A 60 -1.80 -13.39 0.53
C THR A 60 -1.90 -11.89 0.79
N MET A 61 -1.30 -11.04 -0.04
CA MET A 61 -1.44 -9.58 0.09
C MET A 61 -2.88 -9.13 -0.18
N GLN A 62 -3.55 -9.67 -1.18
CA GLN A 62 -4.96 -9.38 -1.44
C GLN A 62 -5.83 -9.78 -0.26
N GLN A 63 -5.62 -10.96 0.32
CA GLN A 63 -6.32 -11.40 1.53
C GLN A 63 -6.06 -10.47 2.72
N ARG A 64 -4.81 -10.07 2.96
CA ARG A 64 -4.43 -9.14 4.02
C ARG A 64 -5.16 -7.79 3.87
N VAL A 65 -5.23 -7.25 2.66
CA VAL A 65 -5.96 -6.01 2.35
C VAL A 65 -7.46 -6.19 2.58
N ARG A 66 -8.06 -7.32 2.16
CA ARG A 66 -9.47 -7.61 2.41
C ARG A 66 -9.78 -7.67 3.91
N GLN A 67 -8.91 -8.32 4.69
CA GLN A 67 -9.06 -8.42 6.15
C GLN A 67 -8.91 -7.05 6.83
N LEU A 68 -7.93 -6.24 6.43
CA LEU A 68 -7.74 -4.89 6.97
C LEU A 68 -8.97 -4.00 6.71
N MET A 69 -9.53 -4.07 5.50
CA MET A 69 -10.74 -3.34 5.14
C MET A 69 -11.98 -3.85 5.90
N ARG A 70 -12.06 -5.16 6.18
CA ARG A 70 -13.09 -5.71 7.09
C ARG A 70 -12.97 -5.12 8.49
N LYS A 71 -11.76 -5.10 9.06
CA LYS A 71 -11.51 -4.52 10.40
C LYS A 71 -11.89 -3.04 10.49
N ARG A 72 -11.81 -2.31 9.37
CA ARG A 72 -12.21 -0.89 9.26
C ARG A 72 -13.70 -0.69 8.93
N ASN A 73 -14.52 -1.75 8.99
CA ASN A 73 -15.93 -1.72 8.59
C ASN A 73 -16.16 -1.13 7.18
N ALA A 74 -15.21 -1.32 6.27
CA ALA A 74 -15.37 -0.85 4.90
C ALA A 74 -16.42 -1.71 4.15
N PRO A 75 -17.25 -1.07 3.31
CA PRO A 75 -18.20 -1.78 2.47
C PRO A 75 -17.55 -2.85 1.59
N TRP A 76 -18.31 -3.88 1.23
CA TRP A 76 -17.80 -5.02 0.47
C TRP A 76 -17.20 -4.63 -0.88
N TYR A 77 -17.77 -3.62 -1.56
CA TYR A 77 -17.30 -3.14 -2.86
C TYR A 77 -15.94 -2.43 -2.75
N ILE A 78 -15.71 -1.62 -1.70
CA ILE A 78 -14.40 -0.99 -1.43
C ILE A 78 -13.33 -2.06 -1.17
N ARG A 79 -13.69 -3.06 -0.38
CA ARG A 79 -12.81 -4.20 -0.08
C ARG A 79 -12.40 -4.95 -1.34
N ALA A 80 -13.37 -5.22 -2.23
CA ALA A 80 -13.12 -5.87 -3.51
C ALA A 80 -12.24 -5.00 -4.42
N TYR A 81 -12.56 -3.71 -4.55
CA TYR A 81 -11.80 -2.75 -5.34
C TYR A 81 -10.33 -2.64 -4.88
N MET A 82 -10.09 -2.47 -3.58
CA MET A 82 -8.74 -2.36 -3.02
C MET A 82 -7.93 -3.64 -3.28
N ALA A 83 -8.53 -4.82 -3.09
CA ALA A 83 -7.88 -6.09 -3.35
C ALA A 83 -7.58 -6.30 -4.85
N HIS A 84 -8.51 -5.95 -5.73
CA HIS A 84 -8.33 -6.09 -7.18
C HIS A 84 -7.28 -5.14 -7.76
N ARG A 85 -7.00 -4.03 -7.07
CA ARG A 85 -5.94 -3.09 -7.45
C ARG A 85 -4.53 -3.54 -7.10
N ILE A 86 -4.35 -4.40 -6.10
CA ILE A 86 -3.01 -4.90 -5.68
C ILE A 86 -2.14 -5.39 -6.85
N PRO A 87 -2.62 -6.22 -7.80
CA PRO A 87 -1.80 -6.68 -8.94
C PRO A 87 -1.32 -5.56 -9.88
N THR A 88 -1.89 -4.35 -9.80
CA THR A 88 -1.47 -3.21 -10.65
C THR A 88 -0.32 -2.40 -10.04
N LEU A 89 -0.01 -2.62 -8.75
CA LEU A 89 1.02 -1.90 -8.01
C LEU A 89 2.42 -2.39 -8.41
N LYS A 90 3.44 -1.51 -8.27
CA LYS A 90 4.82 -1.79 -8.75
C LYS A 90 5.38 -3.13 -8.25
N ARG A 91 5.18 -3.48 -6.97
CA ARG A 91 5.68 -4.73 -6.39
C ARG A 91 5.12 -5.99 -7.08
N TRP A 92 3.87 -5.92 -7.52
CA TRP A 92 3.12 -7.09 -8.01
C TRP A 92 2.92 -7.11 -9.51
N ARG A 93 3.33 -6.05 -10.21
CA ARG A 93 3.09 -5.89 -11.65
C ARG A 93 3.68 -7.02 -12.48
N SER A 94 4.77 -7.64 -12.03
CA SER A 94 5.41 -8.80 -12.66
C SER A 94 4.69 -10.13 -12.41
N CYS A 95 3.80 -10.22 -11.42
CA CYS A 95 3.00 -11.42 -11.13
C CYS A 95 1.73 -11.52 -11.99
N LYS A 96 1.54 -10.63 -12.98
CA LYS A 96 0.47 -10.78 -13.96
C LYS A 96 0.72 -12.03 -14.81
N ARG A 97 -0.13 -13.04 -14.65
CA ARG A 97 -0.41 -14.01 -15.71
C ARG A 97 -1.41 -13.41 -16.68
#